data_AF-A0A8D8F0D9-F1
#
_entry.id   AF-A0A8D8F0D9-F1
#
_cell.length_a   1.000
_cell.length_b   1.000
_cell.length_c   1.000
_cell.angle_alpha   90.00
_cell.angle_beta   90.00
_cell.angle_gamma   90.00
#
_symmetry.space_group_name_H-M   'P 1'
#
loop_
_entity.id
_entity.type
_entity.pdbx_description
1 polymer ?
#
loop_
_entity_poly.entity_id
_entity_poly.type
_entity_poly.pdbx_seq_one_letter_code
_entity_poly.pdbx_strand_id
1 'polypeptide(L)'
;MLDADGWLHTGDIARVDEDGLFYIVDRKKDIIKYGGYQISPTEIETVILKMSGVAAVCVTGIPVPGNDLPVALVIRAPESGVTEDEIVQQVERSMVDFKRLRGGVFFVTVIANRQHQ
;
A
#
# COMPACT_ATOMS: atom_id res chain seq x y z
N MET A 1 -0.83 -10.62 22.14
CA MET A 1 -0.48 -11.94 22.71
C MET A 1 1.01 -11.90 23.03
N LEU A 2 1.40 -12.19 24.26
CA LEU A 2 2.80 -12.20 24.70
C LEU A 2 3.46 -13.53 24.29
N ASP A 3 4.71 -13.52 23.86
CA ASP A 3 5.48 -14.75 23.62
C ASP A 3 6.09 -15.33 24.91
N ALA A 4 6.83 -16.43 24.78
CA ALA A 4 7.46 -17.12 25.91
C ALA A 4 8.51 -16.25 26.64
N ASP A 5 9.02 -15.22 25.97
CA ASP A 5 10.01 -14.28 26.48
C ASP A 5 9.35 -13.00 27.05
N GLY A 6 8.02 -12.92 27.03
CA GLY A 6 7.25 -11.81 27.57
C GLY A 6 7.10 -10.61 26.62
N TRP A 7 7.43 -10.75 25.34
CA TRP A 7 7.29 -9.68 24.35
C TRP A 7 5.88 -9.62 23.77
N LEU A 8 5.32 -8.41 23.66
CA LEU A 8 4.05 -8.17 22.99
C LEU A 8 4.26 -8.01 21.48
N HIS A 9 3.69 -8.93 20.70
CA HIS A 9 3.58 -8.75 19.26
C HIS A 9 2.38 -7.84 18.93
N THR A 10 2.66 -6.57 18.59
CA THR A 10 1.62 -5.61 18.19
C THR A 10 0.98 -5.96 16.85
N GLY A 11 1.74 -6.64 15.98
CA GLY A 11 1.35 -6.93 14.61
C GLY A 11 1.68 -5.81 13.63
N ASP A 12 2.28 -4.73 14.11
CA ASP A 12 2.79 -3.62 13.28
C ASP A 12 4.20 -3.92 12.78
N ILE A 13 4.51 -3.40 11.60
CA ILE A 13 5.84 -3.37 11.03
C ILE A 13 6.38 -1.96 11.23
N ALA A 14 7.56 -1.86 11.83
CA ALA A 14 8.22 -0.59 12.10
C ALA A 14 9.64 -0.57 11.54
N ARG A 15 10.11 0.63 11.17
CA ARG A 15 11.51 0.91 10.86
C ARG A 15 12.08 1.81 11.94
N VAL A 16 13.31 1.55 12.36
CA VAL A 16 14.10 2.43 13.22
C VAL A 16 15.16 3.14 12.38
N ASP A 17 15.42 4.42 12.64
CA ASP A 17 16.53 5.15 12.03
C ASP A 17 17.78 5.19 12.94
N GLU A 18 18.82 5.90 12.49
CA GLU A 18 20.10 6.01 13.19
C GLU A 18 19.99 6.74 14.54
N ASP A 19 18.96 7.59 14.70
CA ASP A 19 18.69 8.34 15.93
C ASP A 19 17.79 7.55 16.92
N GLY A 20 17.40 6.33 16.55
CA GLY A 20 16.54 5.48 17.37
C GLY A 20 15.06 5.84 17.30
N LEU A 21 14.63 6.64 16.33
CA LEU A 21 13.23 6.98 16.11
C LEU A 21 12.51 5.85 15.37
N PHE A 22 11.37 5.44 15.92
CA PHE A 22 10.52 4.40 15.35
C PHE A 22 9.45 4.99 14.44
N TYR A 23 9.30 4.41 13.26
CA TYR A 23 8.27 4.73 12.28
C TYR A 23 7.41 3.50 12.04
N ILE A 24 6.12 3.57 12.35
CA ILE A 24 5.16 2.52 11.98
C ILE A 24 4.93 2.62 10.47
N VAL A 25 5.27 1.55 9.75
CA VAL A 25 5.27 1.50 8.28
C VAL A 25 3.97 0.88 7.79
N ASP A 26 3.55 -0.22 8.41
CA ASP A 26 2.39 -0.99 7.96
C ASP A 26 1.98 -2.01 9.02
N ARG A 27 0.99 -2.84 8.73
CA ARG A 27 0.67 -4.01 9.55
C ARG A 27 1.05 -5.29 8.84
N LYS A 28 1.53 -6.27 9.62
CA LYS A 28 1.99 -7.57 9.12
C LYS A 28 0.94 -8.31 8.30
N LYS A 29 -0.35 -8.11 8.57
CA LYS A 29 -1.46 -8.76 7.83
C LYS A 29 -1.77 -8.10 6.48
N ASP A 30 -1.32 -6.86 6.28
CA ASP A 30 -1.67 -6.04 5.12
C ASP A 30 -0.54 -6.03 4.05
N ILE A 31 0.58 -6.73 4.31
CA ILE A 31 1.70 -6.90 3.37
C ILE A 31 1.31 -7.71 2.13
N ILE A 32 1.62 -7.15 0.96
CA ILE A 32 1.45 -7.78 -0.35
C ILE A 32 2.70 -8.60 -0.68
N LYS A 33 2.55 -9.85 -1.12
CA LYS A 33 3.68 -10.74 -1.44
C LYS A 33 3.81 -10.96 -2.93
N TYR A 34 4.84 -10.44 -3.58
CA TYR A 34 5.02 -10.60 -5.03
C TYR A 34 6.47 -10.92 -5.38
N GLY A 35 6.70 -11.99 -6.15
CA GLY A 35 8.02 -12.39 -6.63
C GLY A 35 9.02 -12.71 -5.51
N GLY A 36 8.54 -13.17 -4.35
CA GLY A 36 9.36 -13.37 -3.15
C GLY A 36 9.63 -12.09 -2.34
N TYR A 37 9.17 -10.93 -2.80
CA TYR A 37 9.27 -9.66 -2.08
C TYR A 37 8.05 -9.40 -1.20
N GLN A 38 8.28 -8.72 -0.08
CA GLN A 38 7.23 -8.15 0.76
C GLN A 38 7.09 -6.67 0.42
N ILE A 39 5.88 -6.26 0.07
CA ILE A 39 5.56 -4.91 -0.37
C ILE A 39 4.61 -4.31 0.65
N SER A 40 4.96 -3.13 1.17
CA SER A 40 4.05 -2.31 1.96
C SER A 40 3.11 -1.54 1.01
N PRO A 41 1.79 -1.75 1.10
CA PRO A 41 0.80 -0.88 0.47
C PRO A 41 1.05 0.61 0.68
N THR A 42 1.37 1.01 1.92
CA THR A 42 1.51 2.41 2.32
C THR A 42 2.57 3.15 1.52
N GLU A 43 3.64 2.47 1.11
CA GLU A 43 4.64 3.07 0.23
C GLU A 43 4.06 3.46 -1.14
N ILE A 44 3.28 2.57 -1.75
CA ILE A 44 2.63 2.80 -3.05
C ILE A 44 1.55 3.88 -2.91
N GLU A 45 0.73 3.79 -1.86
CA GLU A 45 -0.30 4.78 -1.53
C GLU A 45 0.30 6.18 -1.39
N THR A 46 1.44 6.31 -0.69
CA THR A 46 2.14 7.58 -0.50
C THR A 46 2.59 8.22 -1.81
N VAL A 47 2.96 7.41 -2.81
CA VAL A 47 3.31 7.93 -4.14
C VAL A 47 2.07 8.40 -4.89
N ILE A 48 0.99 7.62 -4.87
CA ILE A 48 -0.25 7.95 -5.59
C ILE A 48 -0.94 9.17 -4.96
N LEU A 49 -0.93 9.30 -3.63
CA LEU A 49 -1.51 10.44 -2.89
C LEU A 49 -0.85 11.79 -3.20
N LYS A 50 0.38 11.80 -3.74
CA LYS A 50 1.07 13.03 -4.13
C LYS A 50 0.58 13.60 -5.45
N MET A 51 -0.23 12.87 -6.21
CA MET A 51 -0.76 13.33 -7.51
C MET A 51 -1.90 14.34 -7.34
N SER A 52 -1.83 15.46 -8.05
CA SER A 52 -2.92 16.44 -8.13
C SER A 52 -4.10 15.82 -8.90
N GLY A 53 -5.08 15.26 -8.18
CA GLY A 53 -6.21 14.59 -8.77
C GLY A 53 -6.68 13.34 -8.02
N VAL A 54 -5.90 12.88 -7.05
CA VAL A 54 -6.25 11.79 -6.14
C VAL A 54 -6.69 12.38 -4.80
N ALA A 55 -7.90 12.04 -4.34
CA ALA A 55 -8.40 12.42 -3.01
C ALA A 55 -8.04 11.38 -1.95
N ALA A 56 -8.12 10.09 -2.32
CA ALA A 56 -7.76 8.98 -1.45
C ALA A 56 -7.34 7.79 -2.29
N VAL A 57 -6.54 6.91 -1.70
CA VAL A 57 -6.12 5.65 -2.31
C VAL A 57 -6.02 4.57 -1.25
N CYS A 58 -6.30 3.33 -1.65
CA CYS A 58 -6.01 2.14 -0.89
C CYS A 58 -5.35 1.14 -1.82
N VAL A 59 -4.19 0.63 -1.43
CA VAL A 59 -3.46 -0.39 -2.17
C VAL A 59 -3.63 -1.72 -1.45
N THR A 60 -3.88 -2.77 -2.23
CA THR A 60 -3.99 -4.13 -1.71
C THR A 60 -3.46 -5.12 -2.72
N GLY A 61 -3.43 -6.40 -2.36
CA GLY A 61 -3.02 -7.49 -3.23
C GLY A 61 -4.23 -8.27 -3.76
N ILE A 62 -4.30 -8.51 -5.07
CA ILE A 62 -5.21 -9.52 -5.64
C ILE A 62 -4.50 -10.87 -5.55
N PRO A 63 -5.03 -11.84 -4.76
CA PRO A 63 -4.37 -13.13 -4.60
C PRO A 63 -4.33 -13.91 -5.92
N VAL A 64 -3.15 -14.43 -6.25
CA VAL A 64 -2.90 -15.36 -7.34
C VAL A 64 -2.03 -16.52 -6.83
N PRO A 65 -1.92 -17.66 -7.55
CA PRO A 65 -1.07 -18.76 -7.08
C PRO A 65 0.37 -18.32 -6.77
N GLY A 66 0.72 -18.35 -5.49
CA GLY A 66 2.05 -18.01 -4.98
C GLY A 66 2.40 -16.52 -4.92
N ASN A 67 1.49 -15.61 -5.29
CA ASN A 67 1.74 -14.16 -5.25
C ASN A 67 0.45 -13.37 -4.99
N ASP A 68 0.61 -12.08 -4.73
CA ASP A 68 -0.44 -11.07 -4.69
C ASP A 68 -0.09 -10.00 -5.71
N LEU A 69 -1.02 -9.63 -6.59
CA LEU A 69 -0.81 -8.54 -7.56
C LEU A 69 -1.19 -7.20 -6.91
N PRO A 70 -0.25 -6.24 -6.76
CA PRO A 70 -0.59 -4.92 -6.24
C PRO A 70 -1.67 -4.26 -7.10
N VAL A 71 -2.75 -3.80 -6.47
CA VAL A 71 -3.88 -3.08 -7.09
C VAL A 71 -4.16 -1.81 -6.30
N ALA A 72 -4.49 -0.72 -7.00
CA ALA A 72 -4.89 0.53 -6.37
C ALA A 72 -6.39 0.78 -6.53
N LEU A 73 -7.07 1.05 -5.43
CA LEU A 73 -8.42 1.59 -5.39
C LEU A 73 -8.31 3.10 -5.15
N VAL A 74 -8.81 3.92 -6.08
CA VAL A 74 -8.56 5.36 -6.10
C VAL A 74 -9.88 6.12 -6.07
N ILE A 75 -9.99 7.08 -5.14
CA ILE A 75 -11.02 8.11 -5.17
C ILE A 75 -10.42 9.36 -5.82
N ARG A 76 -11.06 9.84 -6.88
CA ARG A 76 -10.65 11.07 -7.56
C ARG A 76 -10.97 12.29 -6.70
N ALA A 77 -10.12 13.30 -6.77
CA ALA A 77 -10.49 14.64 -6.33
C ALA A 77 -11.68 15.17 -7.15
N PRO A 78 -12.49 16.09 -6.60
CA PRO A 78 -13.58 16.71 -7.35
C PRO A 78 -13.09 17.26 -8.70
N GLU A 79 -13.85 17.02 -9.77
CA GLU A 79 -13.56 17.49 -11.13
C GLU A 79 -12.25 16.95 -11.75
N SER A 80 -11.59 15.97 -11.09
CA SER A 80 -10.33 15.40 -11.57
C SER A 80 -10.51 14.40 -12.72
N GLY A 81 -9.78 14.65 -13.80
CA GLY A 81 -9.62 13.76 -14.95
C GLY A 81 -8.54 12.69 -14.81
N VAL A 82 -7.83 12.58 -13.68
CA VAL A 82 -6.64 11.71 -13.52
C VAL A 82 -6.83 10.29 -14.05
N THR A 83 -6.05 9.83 -15.02
CA THR A 83 -6.31 8.54 -15.68
C THR A 83 -5.63 7.38 -14.95
N GLU A 84 -6.06 6.15 -15.24
CA GLU A 84 -5.35 4.95 -14.80
C GLU A 84 -3.88 4.97 -15.28
N ASP A 85 -3.66 5.30 -16.56
CA ASP A 85 -2.31 5.38 -17.14
C ASP A 85 -1.41 6.38 -16.42
N GLU A 86 -1.93 7.55 -16.04
CA GLU A 86 -1.16 8.54 -15.27
C GLU A 86 -0.72 7.99 -13.91
N ILE A 87 -1.60 7.25 -13.22
CA ILE A 87 -1.32 6.65 -11.91
C ILE A 87 -0.31 5.52 -12.04
N VAL A 88 -0.50 4.63 -13.01
CA VAL A 88 0.45 3.54 -13.31
C VAL A 88 1.82 4.12 -13.62
N GLN A 89 1.91 5.09 -14.53
CA GLN A 89 3.17 5.72 -14.90
C GLN A 89 3.84 6.42 -13.71
N GLN A 90 3.07 7.07 -12.83
CA GLN A 90 3.63 7.71 -11.64
C GLN A 90 4.29 6.68 -10.70
N VAL A 91 3.64 5.53 -10.49
CA VAL A 91 4.21 4.43 -9.68
C VAL A 91 5.44 3.85 -10.36
N GLU A 92 5.39 3.57 -11.66
CA GLU A 92 6.52 3.00 -12.42
C GLU A 92 7.75 3.91 -12.44
N ARG A 93 7.58 5.22 -12.51
CA ARG A 93 8.68 6.19 -12.46
C ARG A 93 9.30 6.33 -11.06
N SER A 94 8.51 6.07 -10.03
CA SER A 94 8.91 6.30 -8.63
C SER A 94 9.42 5.05 -7.92
N MET A 95 9.18 3.86 -8.49
CA MET A 95 9.37 2.59 -7.77
C MET A 95 10.02 1.50 -8.61
N VAL A 96 10.57 0.53 -7.89
CA VAL A 96 11.13 -0.71 -8.45
C VAL A 96 10.05 -1.62 -9.01
N ASP A 97 10.45 -2.48 -9.95
CA ASP A 97 9.54 -3.30 -10.75
C ASP A 97 8.54 -4.13 -9.94
N PHE A 98 8.96 -4.79 -8.86
CA PHE A 98 8.07 -5.67 -8.08
C PHE A 98 6.91 -4.92 -7.39
N LYS A 99 6.97 -3.57 -7.27
CA LYS A 99 5.91 -2.74 -6.68
C LYS A 99 4.88 -2.22 -7.68
N ARG A 100 5.04 -2.52 -8.98
CA ARG A 100 4.10 -2.07 -10.02
C ARG A 100 2.69 -2.61 -9.78
N LEU A 101 1.70 -1.79 -10.16
CA LEU A 101 0.26 -2.08 -10.03
C LEU A 101 -0.22 -3.14 -11.04
N ARG A 102 0.30 -4.36 -10.91
CA ARG A 102 -0.04 -5.49 -11.81
C ARG A 102 -1.49 -5.95 -11.72
N GLY A 103 -2.19 -5.59 -10.64
CA GLY A 103 -3.61 -5.79 -10.48
C GLY A 103 -4.46 -4.65 -11.06
N GLY A 104 -3.83 -3.59 -11.59
CA GLY A 104 -4.50 -2.44 -12.21
C GLY A 104 -4.87 -1.30 -11.25
N VAL A 105 -5.61 -0.32 -11.77
CA VAL A 105 -6.18 0.80 -11.00
C VAL A 105 -7.70 0.80 -11.16
N PHE A 106 -8.43 0.88 -10.06
CA PHE A 106 -9.88 0.99 -10.07
C PHE A 106 -10.34 2.27 -9.41
N PHE A 107 -11.18 3.03 -10.11
CA PHE A 107 -11.81 4.21 -9.54
C PHE A 107 -13.07 3.84 -8.77
N VAL A 108 -13.12 4.27 -7.51
CA VAL A 108 -14.23 3.99 -6.59
C VAL A 108 -14.74 5.30 -5.99
N THR A 109 -15.99 5.29 -5.52
CA THR A 109 -16.60 6.44 -4.84
C THR A 109 -16.37 6.42 -3.34
N VAL A 110 -16.07 5.25 -2.78
CA VAL A 110 -15.78 5.05 -1.37
C VAL A 110 -14.73 3.96 -1.20
N ILE A 111 -13.80 4.18 -0.27
CA ILE A 111 -12.89 3.16 0.22
C ILE A 111 -13.41 2.80 1.60
N ALA A 112 -13.75 1.53 1.81
CA ALA A 112 -14.19 1.06 3.11
C ALA A 112 -13.02 1.18 4.09
N ASN A 113 -13.12 2.08 5.06
CA ASN A 113 -12.20 2.09 6.19
C ASN A 113 -12.42 0.79 6.96
N ARG A 114 -11.42 -0.10 6.97
CA ARG A 114 -11.33 -1.18 7.95
C ARG A 114 -11.00 -0.55 9.30
N GLN A 115 -12.00 0.05 9.96
CA GLN A 115 -11.94 0.26 11.40
C GLN A 115 -11.86 -1.13 12.03
N HIS A 116 -10.71 -1.45 12.61
CA HIS A 116 -10.42 -2.76 13.17
C HIS A 116 -11.31 -3.08 14.37
N GLN A 117 -11.82 -4.31 14.37
CA GLN A 117 -12.19 -5.06 15.56
C GLN A 117 -10.94 -5.78 16.08
#